data_AF-A0A8D0F8E5-F1
#
_entry.id   AF-A0A8D0F8E5-F1
#
_cell.length_a   1.000
_cell.length_b   1.000
_cell.length_c   1.000
_cell.angle_alpha   90.00
_cell.angle_beta   90.00
_cell.angle_gamma   90.00
#
_symmetry.space_group_name_H-M   'P 1'
#
loop_
_entity.id
_entity.type
_entity.pdbx_description
1 polymer ?
#
loop_
_entity_poly.entity_id
_entity_poly.type
_entity_poly.pdbx_seq_one_letter_code
_entity_poly.pdbx_strand_id
1 'polypeptide(L)'
;MKLFSCLMALLLFLLQAVPGLSLPKDTLRCVGYHGFCFHSKSCPEPFAAFGTCSWRQKTCCIDTTSNFHTCQDEGGHCVPPEIRCLQEQVGLCPDREWKCCTEV
;
A
#
# COMPACT_ATOMS: atom_id res chain seq x y z
N MET A 1 -25.38 40.57 2.07
CA MET A 1 -25.21 39.39 1.18
C MET A 1 -23.78 39.17 0.68
N LYS A 2 -22.88 40.18 0.61
CA LYS A 2 -21.47 39.96 0.22
C LYS A 2 -20.59 39.30 1.29
N LEU A 3 -20.81 39.63 2.57
CA LEU A 3 -20.02 39.09 3.71
C LEU A 3 -20.10 37.57 3.82
N PHE A 4 -21.31 37.00 3.69
CA PHE A 4 -21.49 35.54 3.71
C PHE A 4 -20.79 34.85 2.55
N SER A 5 -20.83 35.43 1.35
CA SER A 5 -20.13 34.87 0.17
C SER A 5 -18.61 34.86 0.37
N CYS A 6 -18.03 35.92 0.93
CA CYS A 6 -16.61 35.95 1.27
C CYS A 6 -16.25 34.93 2.35
N LEU A 7 -17.10 34.76 3.37
CA LEU A 7 -16.88 33.80 4.45
C LEU A 7 -16.89 32.34 3.94
N MET A 8 -17.83 32.02 3.05
CA MET A 8 -17.91 30.71 2.40
C MET A 8 -16.69 30.44 1.50
N ALA A 9 -16.22 31.45 0.75
CA ALA A 9 -15.01 31.32 -0.06
C ALA A 9 -13.77 31.04 0.81
N LEU A 10 -13.64 31.76 1.93
CA LEU A 10 -12.53 31.57 2.88
C LEU A 10 -12.55 30.18 3.52
N LEU A 11 -13.73 29.67 3.90
CA LEU A 11 -13.89 28.31 4.43
C LEU A 11 -13.48 27.24 3.41
N LEU A 12 -13.88 27.40 2.14
CA LEU A 12 -13.51 26.48 1.07
C LEU A 12 -11.99 26.46 0.82
N PHE A 13 -11.34 27.63 0.86
CA PHE A 13 -9.88 27.71 0.75
C PHE A 13 -9.17 27.04 1.94
N LEU A 14 -9.69 27.19 3.16
CA LEU A 14 -9.14 26.53 4.35
C LEU A 14 -9.29 25.01 4.29
N LEU A 15 -10.41 24.50 3.78
CA LEU A 15 -10.64 23.06 3.56
C LEU A 15 -9.67 22.45 2.55
N GLN A 16 -9.27 23.20 1.52
CA GLN A 16 -8.28 22.74 0.53
C GLN A 16 -6.83 22.81 1.05
N ALA A 17 -6.57 23.61 2.09
CA ALA A 17 -5.25 23.81 2.67
C ALA A 17 -4.88 22.79 3.76
N VAL A 18 -5.74 21.83 4.10
CA VAL A 18 -5.45 20.80 5.12
C VAL A 18 -4.57 19.71 4.51
N PRO A 19 -3.28 19.61 4.84
CA PRO A 19 -2.43 18.50 4.44
C PRO A 19 -2.79 17.33 5.35
N GLY A 20 -3.91 16.68 5.06
CA GLY A 20 -4.47 15.64 5.92
C GLY A 20 -5.64 14.88 5.31
N LEU A 21 -6.19 15.33 4.18
CA LEU A 21 -7.24 14.60 3.47
C LEU A 21 -6.71 13.49 2.54
N SER A 22 -5.42 13.48 2.23
CA SER A 22 -4.82 12.42 1.41
C SER A 22 -4.60 11.16 2.24
N LEU A 23 -5.00 10.00 1.71
CA LEU A 23 -4.66 8.72 2.31
C LEU A 23 -3.14 8.61 2.50
N PRO A 24 -2.66 8.01 3.60
CA PRO A 24 -1.24 7.71 3.79
C PRO A 24 -0.65 6.95 2.60
N LYS A 25 0.61 7.23 2.23
CA LYS A 25 1.28 6.63 1.05
C LYS A 25 1.27 5.10 1.09
N ASP A 26 1.45 4.52 2.28
CA ASP A 26 1.40 3.08 2.51
C ASP A 26 -0.02 2.51 2.36
N THR A 27 -1.05 3.24 2.83
CA THR A 27 -2.45 2.90 2.59
C THR A 27 -2.80 2.96 1.09
N LEU A 28 -2.38 4.01 0.37
CA LEU A 28 -2.57 4.09 -1.09
C LEU A 28 -1.90 2.93 -1.81
N ARG A 29 -0.69 2.55 -1.38
CA ARG A 29 0.02 1.40 -1.93
C ARG A 29 -0.77 0.11 -1.74
N CYS A 30 -1.28 -0.14 -0.53
CA CYS A 30 -2.09 -1.31 -0.21
C CYS A 30 -3.34 -1.41 -1.09
N VAL A 31 -4.09 -0.31 -1.23
CA VAL A 31 -5.27 -0.23 -2.11
C VAL A 31 -4.88 -0.46 -3.57
N GLY A 32 -3.70 0.00 -3.98
CA GLY A 32 -3.16 -0.23 -5.31
C GLY A 32 -2.80 -1.69 -5.62
N TYR A 33 -2.78 -2.58 -4.62
CA TYR A 33 -2.69 -4.04 -4.77
C TYR A 33 -4.05 -4.71 -4.51
N HIS A 34 -5.15 -3.96 -4.61
CA HIS A 34 -6.51 -4.41 -4.26
C HIS A 34 -6.64 -4.92 -2.81
N GLY A 35 -5.71 -4.52 -1.93
CA GLY A 35 -5.73 -4.88 -0.52
C GLY A 35 -6.51 -3.90 0.35
N PHE A 36 -6.66 -4.26 1.62
CA PHE A 36 -7.27 -3.43 2.65
C PHE A 36 -6.42 -3.38 3.92
N CYS A 37 -6.65 -2.35 4.74
CA CYS A 37 -5.97 -2.18 6.01
C CYS A 37 -6.69 -2.89 7.15
N PHE A 38 -6.02 -3.83 7.78
CA PHE A 38 -6.54 -4.58 8.91
C PHE A 38 -5.80 -4.22 10.20
N HIS A 39 -6.54 -4.12 11.30
CA HIS A 39 -5.97 -3.69 12.58
C HIS A 39 -5.10 -4.76 13.25
N SER A 40 -5.25 -6.04 12.86
CA SER A 40 -4.49 -7.15 13.40
C SER A 40 -3.23 -7.40 12.59
N LYS A 41 -2.24 -8.06 13.19
CA LYS A 41 -1.04 -8.56 12.47
C LYS A 41 -1.36 -9.72 11.54
N SER A 42 -2.39 -10.50 11.86
CA SER A 42 -2.83 -11.64 11.06
C SER A 42 -4.04 -11.24 10.23
N CYS A 43 -3.92 -11.43 8.91
CA CYS A 43 -5.03 -11.26 7.99
C CYS A 43 -6.02 -12.42 8.12
N PRO A 44 -7.33 -12.17 7.99
CA PRO A 44 -8.32 -13.25 7.92
C PRO A 44 -8.14 -14.02 6.62
N GLU A 45 -8.39 -15.32 6.63
CA GLU A 45 -8.48 -16.09 5.39
C GLU A 45 -9.63 -15.54 4.50
N PRO A 46 -9.47 -15.48 3.17
CA PRO A 46 -8.35 -16.00 2.37
C PRO A 46 -7.27 -14.94 2.04
N PHE A 47 -7.05 -13.95 2.89
CA PHE A 47 -6.11 -12.85 2.66
C PHE A 47 -4.77 -13.09 3.35
N ALA A 48 -3.66 -12.69 2.71
CA ALA A 48 -2.33 -12.75 3.28
C ALA A 48 -1.80 -11.36 3.67
N ALA A 49 -0.93 -11.35 4.68
CA ALA A 49 -0.22 -10.16 5.10
C ALA A 49 0.87 -9.80 4.07
N PHE A 50 0.76 -8.62 3.47
CA PHE A 50 1.66 -8.17 2.40
C PHE A 50 2.55 -7.00 2.80
N GLY A 51 2.33 -6.43 3.98
CA GLY A 51 3.07 -5.27 4.46
C GLY A 51 2.25 -4.51 5.47
N THR A 52 2.50 -3.21 5.58
CA THR A 52 1.84 -2.35 6.56
C THR A 52 1.17 -1.17 5.89
N CYS A 53 0.17 -0.59 6.55
CA CYS A 53 -0.51 0.62 6.12
C CYS A 53 -0.93 1.50 7.30
N SER A 54 -1.52 2.67 7.02
CA SER A 54 -1.93 3.64 8.04
C SER A 54 -0.77 4.06 8.94
N TRP A 55 0.31 4.58 8.32
CA TRP A 55 1.57 4.92 9.00
C TRP A 55 2.21 3.73 9.71
N ARG A 56 2.21 2.57 9.04
CA ARG A 56 2.73 1.29 9.54
C ARG A 56 2.05 0.74 10.81
N GLN A 57 0.91 1.29 11.21
CA GLN A 57 0.20 0.86 12.42
C GLN A 57 -0.73 -0.34 12.17
N LYS A 58 -1.11 -0.57 10.91
CA LYS A 58 -2.02 -1.63 10.47
C LYS A 58 -1.34 -2.54 9.47
N THR A 59 -1.90 -3.73 9.27
CA THR A 59 -1.41 -4.69 8.27
C THR A 59 -2.14 -4.46 6.96
N CYS A 60 -1.41 -4.49 5.85
CA CYS A 60 -2.01 -4.56 4.53
C CYS A 60 -2.32 -6.03 4.22
N CYS A 61 -3.62 -6.34 4.03
CA CYS A 61 -4.09 -7.66 3.66
C CYS A 61 -4.49 -7.65 2.19
N ILE A 62 -3.90 -8.54 1.40
CA ILE A 62 -4.23 -8.72 -0.02
C ILE A 62 -4.87 -10.08 -0.24
N ASP A 63 -5.72 -10.17 -1.26
CA ASP A 63 -6.36 -11.43 -1.64
C ASP A 63 -5.33 -12.33 -2.33
N THR A 64 -5.12 -13.54 -1.81
CA THR A 64 -4.22 -14.54 -2.41
C THR A 64 -4.94 -15.59 -3.24
N THR A 65 -6.26 -15.51 -3.37
CA THR A 65 -7.03 -16.41 -4.25
C THR A 65 -7.09 -15.90 -5.69
N SER A 66 -6.83 -14.62 -5.89
CA SER A 66 -6.58 -14.02 -7.20
C SER A 66 -5.11 -14.26 -7.62
N ASN A 67 -4.76 -13.97 -8.89
CA ASN A 67 -3.42 -14.16 -9.48
C ASN A 67 -2.29 -13.31 -8.82
N PHE A 68 -2.49 -12.82 -7.60
CA PHE A 68 -1.57 -11.99 -6.83
C PHE A 68 -0.83 -12.83 -5.80
N HIS A 69 -0.02 -13.79 -6.27
CA HIS A 69 0.89 -14.52 -5.39
C HIS A 69 1.95 -13.56 -4.85
N THR A 70 2.17 -13.60 -3.53
CA THR A 70 3.26 -12.82 -2.94
C THR A 70 4.58 -13.50 -3.27
N CYS A 71 5.65 -12.71 -3.43
CA CYS A 71 6.98 -13.27 -3.69
C CYS A 71 7.39 -14.31 -2.64
N GLN A 72 6.97 -14.10 -1.39
CA GLN A 72 7.29 -14.98 -0.28
C GLN A 72 6.53 -16.32 -0.36
N ASP A 73 5.29 -16.32 -0.83
CA ASP A 73 4.53 -17.57 -1.03
C ASP A 73 5.14 -18.44 -2.13
N GLU A 74 5.73 -17.80 -3.13
CA GLU A 74 6.46 -18.43 -4.24
C GLU A 74 7.89 -18.88 -3.85
N GLY A 75 8.31 -18.65 -2.60
CA GLY A 75 9.63 -19.02 -2.09
C GLY A 75 10.76 -18.07 -2.47
N GLY A 76 10.43 -16.89 -3.01
CA GLY A 76 11.39 -15.86 -3.38
C GLY A 76 11.65 -14.81 -2.29
N HIS A 77 12.58 -13.92 -2.59
CA HIS A 77 12.99 -12.77 -1.80
C HIS A 77 12.77 -11.49 -2.58
N CYS A 78 12.15 -10.51 -1.93
CA CYS A 78 12.01 -9.17 -2.50
C CYS A 78 13.33 -8.41 -2.33
N VAL A 79 13.96 -8.05 -3.45
CA VAL A 79 15.23 -7.32 -3.47
C VAL A 79 15.09 -5.94 -4.13
N PRO A 80 15.83 -4.93 -3.67
CA PRO A 80 15.95 -3.65 -4.35
C PRO A 80 16.51 -3.82 -5.78
N PRO A 81 16.23 -2.88 -6.70
CA PRO A 81 16.68 -2.96 -8.09
C PRO A 81 18.21 -2.91 -8.23
N GLU A 82 18.94 -2.43 -7.22
CA GLU A 82 20.40 -2.40 -7.20
C GLU A 82 21.04 -3.78 -6.95
N ILE A 83 20.29 -4.73 -6.38
CA ILE A 83 20.76 -6.07 -6.09
C ILE A 83 20.63 -6.94 -7.35
N ARG A 84 21.72 -7.64 -7.70
CA ARG A 84 21.74 -8.51 -8.87
C ARG A 84 20.99 -9.81 -8.56
N CYS A 85 19.79 -9.92 -9.12
CA CYS A 85 19.00 -11.14 -9.11
C CYS A 85 19.59 -12.16 -10.09
N LEU A 86 19.95 -13.37 -9.63
CA LEU A 86 20.43 -14.44 -10.52
C LEU A 86 19.27 -15.06 -11.30
N GLN A 87 18.12 -15.21 -10.64
CA GLN A 87 16.90 -15.73 -11.22
C GLN A 87 15.69 -14.92 -10.74
N GLU A 88 15.12 -14.13 -11.65
CA GLU A 88 13.88 -13.39 -11.41
C GLU A 88 12.69 -14.36 -11.38
N GLN A 89 11.77 -14.13 -10.44
CA GLN A 89 10.54 -14.90 -10.27
C GLN A 89 9.32 -13.99 -10.37
N VAL A 90 8.18 -14.59 -10.72
CA VAL A 90 6.89 -13.91 -10.66
C VAL A 90 6.42 -13.85 -9.20
N GLY A 91 6.11 -12.66 -8.72
CA GLY A 91 5.59 -12.47 -7.36
C GLY A 91 5.53 -11.01 -6.98
N LEU A 92 4.55 -10.63 -6.17
CA LEU A 92 4.42 -9.26 -5.70
C LEU A 92 5.38 -8.98 -4.54
N CYS A 93 5.96 -7.78 -4.55
CA CYS A 93 6.77 -7.26 -3.46
C CYS A 93 6.12 -6.05 -2.77
N PRO A 94 6.27 -5.89 -1.45
CA PRO A 94 5.66 -4.80 -0.70
C PRO A 94 6.08 -3.41 -1.17
N ASP A 95 7.27 -3.31 -1.78
CA ASP A 95 7.70 -2.14 -2.52
C ASP A 95 7.60 -2.39 -4.03
N ARG A 96 7.05 -1.40 -4.75
CA ARG A 96 6.77 -1.50 -6.19
C ARG A 96 8.04 -1.53 -7.04
N GLU A 97 9.13 -0.97 -6.53
CA GLU A 97 10.42 -0.93 -7.22
C GLU A 97 11.23 -2.20 -6.98
N TRP A 98 10.83 -3.02 -6.01
CA TRP A 98 11.53 -4.25 -5.66
C TRP A 98 11.09 -5.40 -6.57
N LYS A 99 12.03 -6.28 -6.86
CA LYS A 99 11.82 -7.46 -7.69
C LYS A 99 11.77 -8.72 -6.83
N CYS A 100 11.03 -9.72 -7.27
CA CYS A 100 11.02 -11.04 -6.65
C CYS A 100 12.15 -11.91 -7.23
N CYS A 101 12.96 -12.50 -6.36
CA CYS A 101 14.16 -13.27 -6.72
C CYS A 101 14.25 -14.57 -5.95
N THR A 102 14.45 -15.70 -6.62
CA THR A 102 14.69 -16.99 -5.93
C THR A 102 16.13 -17.17 -5.51
N GLU A 103 17.07 -16.59 -6.27
CA GLU A 103 18.51 -16.66 -6.02
C GLU A 103 19.11 -15.25 -6.06
N VAL A 104 19.74 -14.84 -4.96
CA VAL A 104 20.35 -13.53 -4.73
C VAL A 104 21.86 -13.67 -4.65
#